data_AF-A0A2G2LAL2-F1
#
_entry.id   AF-A0A2G2LAL2-F1
#
_cell.length_a   1.000
_cell.length_b   1.000
_cell.length_c   1.000
_cell.angle_alpha   90.00
_cell.angle_beta   90.00
_cell.angle_gamma   90.00
#
_symmetry.space_group_name_H-M   'P 1'
#
loop_
_entity.id
_entity.type
_entity.pdbx_description
1 polymer ?
#
loop_
_entity_poly.entity_id
_entity_poly.type
_entity_poly.pdbx_seq_one_letter_code
_entity_poly.pdbx_strand_id
1 'polypeptide(L)' 'MNVSLQIKEMTLKEKLMTMETLWDEICHDSNSLDSPEWHSEVLAERTKIMESGVAEYLTVDELKQNR' A
#
# COMPACT_ATOMS: atom_id res chain seq x y z
N MET A 1 14.64 -3.77 -20.42
CA MET A 1 14.50 -5.24 -20.48
C MET A 1 13.03 -5.56 -20.28
N ASN A 2 12.45 -6.45 -21.10
CA ASN A 2 11.05 -6.87 -20.93
C ASN A 2 11.05 -8.27 -20.29
N VAL A 3 10.57 -8.37 -19.06
CA VAL A 3 10.47 -9.66 -18.37
C VAL A 3 9.15 -10.30 -18.80
N SER A 4 9.23 -11.30 -19.68
CA SER A 4 8.05 -12.00 -20.19
C SER A 4 7.72 -13.19 -19.29
N LEU A 5 6.88 -12.97 -18.27
CA LEU A 5 6.28 -14.05 -17.48
C LEU A 5 5.05 -14.60 -18.24
N GLN A 6 4.90 -15.93 -18.30
CA GLN A 6 3.71 -16.58 -18.87
C GLN A 6 2.51 -16.53 -17.90
N ILE A 7 2.21 -15.34 -17.37
CA ILE A 7 1.15 -15.11 -16.36
C ILE A 7 -0.20 -15.64 -16.83
N LYS A 8 -0.49 -15.59 -18.13
CA LYS A 8 -1.77 -16.08 -18.68
C LYS A 8 -1.99 -17.58 -18.42
N GLU A 9 -0.93 -18.38 -18.44
CA GLU A 9 -1.00 -19.83 -18.25
C GLU A 9 -1.07 -20.24 -16.77
N MET A 10 -0.79 -19.32 -15.84
CA MET A 10 -0.84 -19.59 -14.41
C MET A 10 -2.29 -19.70 -13.90
N THR A 11 -2.50 -20.66 -13.01
CA THR A 11 -3.69 -20.73 -12.16
C THR A 11 -3.80 -19.50 -11.26
N LEU A 12 -4.99 -19.24 -10.69
CA LEU A 12 -5.16 -18.13 -9.74
C LEU A 12 -4.21 -18.23 -8.54
N LYS A 13 -4.01 -19.45 -8.02
CA LYS A 13 -3.10 -19.69 -6.89
C LYS A 13 -1.66 -19.29 -7.24
N GLU A 14 -1.17 -19.71 -8.41
CA GLU A 14 0.18 -19.39 -8.86
C GLU A 14 0.36 -17.89 -9.11
N LYS A 15 -0.66 -17.21 -9.65
CA LYS A 15 -0.66 -15.75 -9.81
C LYS A 15 -0.52 -15.04 -8.47
N LEU A 16 -1.32 -15.44 -7.48
CA LEU A 16 -1.28 -14.86 -6.15
C LEU A 16 0.09 -15.11 -5.49
N MET A 17 0.60 -16.34 -5.54
CA MET A 17 1.94 -16.65 -5.01
C MET A 17 3.03 -15.83 -5.70
N THR A 18 2.97 -15.70 -7.02
CA THR A 18 3.92 -14.88 -7.79
C THR A 18 3.85 -13.41 -7.37
N MET A 19 2.64 -12.88 -7.19
CA MET A 19 2.43 -11.50 -6.73
C MET A 19 3.01 -11.27 -5.33
N GLU A 20 2.77 -12.19 -4.38
CA GLU A 20 3.31 -12.11 -3.03
C GLU A 20 4.84 -12.18 -3.02
N THR A 21 5.45 -13.10 -3.78
CA THR A 21 6.92 -13.19 -3.87
C THR A 21 7.53 -11.93 -4.49
N LEU A 22 6.92 -11.38 -5.53
CA LEU A 22 7.40 -10.13 -6.13
C LEU A 22 7.27 -8.95 -5.14
N TRP A 23 6.16 -8.88 -4.43
CA TRP A 23 5.91 -7.83 -3.45
C TRP A 23 6.90 -7.90 -2.29
N ASP A 24 7.16 -9.10 -1.77
CA ASP A 24 8.14 -9.34 -0.70
C ASP A 24 9.54 -8.87 -1.11
N GLU A 25 9.98 -9.21 -2.33
CA GLU A 25 11.28 -8.78 -2.85
C GLU A 25 11.35 -7.24 -2.99
N ILE A 26 10.30 -6.60 -3.51
CA ILE A 26 10.25 -5.14 -3.65
C ILE A 26 10.31 -4.44 -2.28
N CYS A 27 9.64 -4.99 -1.27
CA CYS A 27 9.65 -4.43 0.08
C CYS A 27 11.02 -4.54 0.78
N HIS A 28 11.79 -5.57 0.44
CA HIS A 28 13.12 -5.81 1.01
C HIS A 28 14.27 -5.25 0.15
N ASP A 29 14.00 -4.81 -1.08
CA ASP A 29 14.98 -4.14 -1.93
C ASP A 29 15.34 -2.77 -1.34
N SER A 30 16.64 -2.53 -1.21
CA SER A 30 17.24 -1.27 -0.75
C SER A 30 17.03 -0.08 -1.70
N ASN A 31 16.57 -0.31 -2.93
CA ASN A 31 16.18 0.74 -3.89
C ASN A 31 14.77 1.28 -3.63
N SER A 32 14.43 1.53 -2.37
CA SER A 32 13.14 2.13 -2.01
C SER A 32 13.02 3.50 -2.67
N LEU A 33 11.94 3.72 -3.41
CA LEU A 33 11.60 5.06 -3.89
C LEU A 33 11.29 5.93 -2.69
N ASP A 34 11.93 7.09 -2.61
CA ASP A 34 11.59 8.08 -1.60
C ASP A 34 10.11 8.45 -1.74
N SER A 35 9.44 8.56 -0.59
CA SER A 35 8.11 9.15 -0.57
C SER A 35 8.16 10.55 -1.18
N PRO A 36 7.14 10.97 -1.95
CA PRO A 36 7.06 12.34 -2.43
C PRO A 36 7.16 13.36 -1.29
N GLU A 37 7.74 14.53 -1.55
CA GLU A 37 7.95 15.58 -0.53
C GLU A 37 6.65 15.94 0.23
N TRP A 38 5.54 16.07 -0.52
CA TRP A 38 4.21 16.36 0.03
C TRP A 38 3.69 15.30 1.02
N HIS A 39 4.18 14.05 0.94
CA HIS A 39 3.69 12.98 1.80
C HIS A 39 3.98 13.28 3.27
N SER A 40 5.14 13.85 3.56
CA SER A 40 5.53 14.26 4.92
C SER A 40 4.62 15.34 5.49
N GLU A 41 4.22 16.31 4.67
CA GLU A 41 3.33 17.41 5.05
C GLU A 41 1.94 16.90 5.43
N VAL A 42 1.38 16.00 4.62
CA VAL A 42 0.07 15.37 4.88
C VAL A 42 0.09 14.56 6.17
N LEU A 43 1.17 13.81 6.43
CA LEU A 43 1.32 13.06 7.68
C LEU A 43 1.43 13.98 8.90
N ALA A 44 2.18 15.08 8.78
CA ALA A 44 2.31 16.06 9.86
C ALA A 44 0.98 16.74 10.19
N GLU A 45 0.21 17.13 9.17
CA GLU A 45 -1.12 17.71 9.34
C GLU A 45 -2.07 16.74 10.05
N ARG A 46 -2.13 15.48 9.58
CA ARG A 46 -2.99 14.45 10.19
C ARG A 46 -2.59 14.15 11.63
N THR A 47 -1.29 14.08 11.91
CA THR A 47 -0.77 13.86 13.26
C THR A 47 -1.21 14.98 14.19
N LYS A 48 -1.09 16.24 13.76
CA LYS A 48 -1.55 17.41 14.54
C LYS A 48 -3.06 17.34 14.85
N ILE A 49 -3.88 16.93 13.88
CA ILE A 49 -5.33 16.77 14.08
C ILE A 49 -5.60 15.68 15.14
N MET A 50 -4.90 14.55 15.06
CA MET A 50 -5.00 13.47 16.06
C MET A 50 -4.59 13.94 17.45
N GLU A 51 -3.45 14.63 17.58
CA GLU A 51 -2.93 15.15 18.85
C GLU A 51 -3.83 16.23 19.46
N SER A 52 -4.52 17.02 18.63
CA SER A 52 -5.47 18.04 19.09
C SER A 52 -6.77 17.45 19.65
N GLY A 53 -7.01 16.14 19.47
CA GLY A 53 -8.21 15.44 19.95
C GLY A 53 -9.48 15.70 19.12
N VAL A 54 -9.37 16.41 17.98
CA VAL A 54 -10.51 16.70 17.08
C VAL A 54 -10.58 15.76 15.88
N ALA A 55 -9.70 14.76 15.80
CA ALA A 55 -9.74 13.75 14.75
C ALA A 55 -11.03 12.92 14.84
N GLU A 56 -11.70 12.79 13.70
CA GLU A 56 -12.79 11.83 13.52
C GLU A 56 -12.22 10.49 13.06
N TYR A 57 -12.66 9.41 13.70
CA TYR A 57 -12.24 8.05 13.37
C TYR A 57 -13.46 7.27 12.89
N LEU A 58 -13.26 6.46 11.85
CA LEU A 58 -14.25 5.49 11.41
C LEU A 58 -13.81 4.09 11.82
N THR A 59 -14.76 3.32 12.32
CA THR A 59 -14.64 1.87 12.41
C THR A 59 -14.58 1.26 11.02
N VAL A 60 -14.04 0.04 10.94
CA VAL A 60 -13.99 -0.71 9.67
C VAL A 60 -15.39 -0.97 9.12
N ASP A 61 -16.40 -1.12 9.98
CA ASP A 61 -17.78 -1.35 9.55
C ASP A 61 -18.42 -0.06 8.99
N GLU A 62 -18.19 1.10 9.60
CA GLU A 62 -18.62 2.40 9.05
C GLU A 62 -17.94 2.69 7.70
N LEU A 63 -16.65 2.37 7.56
CA LEU A 63 -15.92 2.53 6.30
C LEU A 63 -16.55 1.69 5.16
N LYS A 64 -16.94 0.45 5.44
CA LYS A 64 -17.54 -0.45 4.43
C LYS A 64 -18.91 0.03 3.95
N GLN A 65 -19.65 0.79 4.76
CA GLN A 65 -20.96 1.32 4.39
C GLN A 65 -20.89 2.52 3.43
N ASN A 66 -19.72 3.17 3.32
CA ASN A 66 -19.48 4.32 2.45
C ASN A 66 -18.98 3.94 1.03
N ARG A 67 -19.18 2.68 0.62
CA ARG A 67 -18.65 2.12 -0.64
C ARG A 67 -19.76 1.59 -1.52
#